data_AF-A0A6A4X848-F1
#
_entry.id   AF-A0A6A4X848-F1
#
_cell.length_a   1.000
_cell.length_b   1.000
_cell.length_c   1.000
_cell.angle_alpha   90.00
_cell.angle_beta   90.00
_cell.angle_gamma   90.00
#
_symmetry.space_group_name_H-M   'P 1'
#
loop_
_entity.id
_entity.type
_entity.pdbx_description
1 polymer ?
#
loop_
_entity_poly.entity_id
_entity_poly.type
_entity_poly.pdbx_seq_one_letter_code
_entity_poly.pdbx_strand_id
1 'polypeptide(L)'
;MAFLPRASSGLRASIPMFRQARMMSSGEPGSGAGKGGGGGGSIREAGGSFGKMEFAHEEQYFRKLQSEQLAKLRTHLDEEVSHHEHEIARHQEAINRHKGRIDKLKEQQKKQQE
;
A
#
# COMPACT_ATOMS: atom_id res chain seq x y z
N MET A 1 8.68 51.88 7.93
CA MET A 1 9.99 51.29 7.54
C MET A 1 9.93 50.93 6.06
N ALA A 2 10.95 51.36 5.32
CA ALA A 2 10.98 51.40 3.86
C ALA A 2 11.08 50.02 3.21
N PHE A 3 10.33 49.85 2.13
CA PHE A 3 10.49 48.82 1.11
C PHE A 3 11.75 49.15 0.28
N LEU A 4 12.70 48.23 0.17
CA LEU A 4 13.87 48.31 -0.72
C LEU A 4 14.12 46.94 -1.40
N PRO A 5 14.77 46.93 -2.59
CA PRO A 5 14.37 46.05 -3.69
C PRO A 5 15.29 44.85 -3.97
N ARG A 6 14.78 44.00 -4.86
CA ARG A 6 15.34 42.83 -5.53
C ARG A 6 16.67 43.08 -6.28
N ALA A 7 17.61 42.14 -6.19
CA ALA A 7 18.68 41.86 -7.18
C ALA A 7 19.12 40.39 -6.97
N SER A 8 18.80 39.44 -7.85
CA SER A 8 19.50 39.05 -9.09
C SER A 8 20.91 38.50 -8.89
N SER A 9 21.09 37.20 -9.09
CA SER A 9 22.01 36.64 -10.09
C SER A 9 22.03 35.11 -9.95
N GLY A 10 21.63 34.45 -11.02
CA GLY A 10 21.68 33.00 -11.12
C GLY A 10 23.10 32.55 -11.45
N LEU A 11 23.52 31.46 -10.80
CA LEU A 11 24.54 30.57 -11.32
C LEU A 11 23.99 29.15 -11.21
N ARG A 12 23.26 28.73 -12.25
CA ARG A 12 22.96 27.31 -12.48
C ARG A 12 24.27 26.66 -12.91
N ALA A 13 24.95 25.99 -11.99
CA ALA A 13 26.04 25.11 -12.34
C ALA A 13 25.47 23.90 -13.10
N SER A 14 25.62 23.87 -14.43
CA SER A 14 25.28 22.71 -15.24
C SER A 14 26.41 21.68 -15.12
N ILE A 15 26.23 20.68 -14.27
CA ILE A 15 27.06 19.47 -14.29
C ILE A 15 26.63 18.70 -15.54
N PRO A 16 27.52 18.40 -16.51
CA PRO A 16 27.19 17.46 -17.57
C PRO A 16 27.14 16.08 -16.93
N MET A 17 25.94 15.63 -16.53
CA MET A 17 25.70 14.21 -16.33
C MET A 17 25.95 13.54 -17.67
N PHE A 18 27.10 12.89 -17.82
CA PHE A 18 27.27 11.79 -18.77
C PHE A 18 26.16 10.79 -18.45
N ARG A 19 25.04 10.92 -19.15
CA ARG A 19 23.91 10.01 -19.10
C ARG A 19 24.38 8.76 -19.81
N GLN A 20 25.07 7.89 -19.08
CA GLN A 20 25.36 6.54 -19.53
C GLN A 20 24.00 5.85 -19.69
N ALA A 21 23.44 5.94 -20.89
CA ALA A 21 22.26 5.18 -21.28
C ALA A 21 22.67 3.71 -21.23
N ARG A 22 22.35 3.05 -20.11
CA ARG A 22 22.45 1.61 -20.01
C ARG A 22 21.41 1.04 -20.97
N MET A 23 21.83 0.66 -22.19
CA MET A 23 21.00 -0.13 -23.10
C MET A 23 20.67 -1.43 -22.37
N MET A 24 19.47 -1.52 -21.80
CA MET A 24 18.92 -2.77 -21.34
C MET A 24 18.48 -3.53 -22.59
N SER A 25 19.41 -4.27 -23.19
CA SER A 25 19.05 -5.33 -24.14
C SER A 25 18.02 -6.21 -23.44
N SER A 26 16.79 -6.19 -23.95
CA SER A 26 15.71 -6.97 -23.39
C SER A 26 15.86 -8.40 -23.87
N GLY A 27 16.59 -9.21 -23.11
CA GLY A 27 16.54 -10.67 -23.25
C GLY A 27 15.08 -11.13 -23.33
N GLU A 28 14.83 -12.04 -24.26
CA GLU A 28 13.48 -12.49 -24.61
C GLU A 28 12.82 -13.20 -23.41
N PRO A 29 11.53 -12.97 -23.11
CA PRO A 29 10.82 -13.73 -22.09
C PRO A 29 10.97 -15.24 -22.32
N GLY A 30 11.41 -15.97 -21.30
CA GLY A 30 11.71 -17.41 -21.39
C GLY A 30 13.13 -17.78 -21.85
N SER A 31 14.00 -16.80 -22.12
CA SER A 31 15.45 -17.02 -22.20
C SER A 31 15.98 -17.28 -20.79
N GLY A 32 16.34 -18.52 -20.47
CA GLY A 32 16.64 -18.93 -19.10
C GLY A 32 17.89 -18.37 -18.44
N ALA A 33 18.58 -17.41 -19.05
CA ALA A 33 19.58 -16.60 -18.39
C ALA A 33 19.20 -15.12 -18.49
N GLY A 34 18.66 -14.56 -17.40
CA GLY A 34 18.53 -13.12 -17.21
C GLY A 34 17.25 -12.49 -17.75
N LYS A 35 16.25 -12.36 -16.85
CA LYS A 35 15.30 -11.23 -16.69
C LYS A 35 14.13 -11.54 -15.76
N GLY A 36 14.00 -12.78 -15.28
CA GLY A 36 12.96 -13.13 -14.30
C GLY A 36 12.98 -14.55 -13.74
N GLY A 37 13.80 -15.46 -14.27
CA GLY A 37 13.99 -16.80 -13.72
C GLY A 37 15.44 -16.99 -13.32
N GLY A 38 15.69 -17.21 -12.03
CA GLY A 38 16.96 -17.82 -11.61
C GLY A 38 17.11 -19.18 -12.29
N GLY A 39 18.35 -19.60 -12.59
CA GLY A 39 18.69 -20.79 -13.38
C GLY A 39 18.04 -22.08 -12.89
N GLY A 40 16.77 -22.27 -13.26
CA GLY A 40 15.88 -23.33 -12.79
C GLY A 40 16.02 -24.61 -13.61
N GLY A 41 17.26 -25.01 -13.91
CA GLY A 41 17.56 -26.22 -14.69
C GLY A 41 17.74 -25.99 -16.20
N SER A 42 18.32 -26.99 -16.85
CA SER A 42 18.77 -26.97 -18.24
C SER A 42 17.68 -26.69 -19.28
N ILE A 43 16.41 -26.97 -18.94
CA ILE A 43 15.25 -26.78 -19.82
C ILE A 43 14.91 -25.28 -19.98
N ARG A 44 15.01 -24.53 -18.89
CA ARG A 44 14.74 -23.09 -18.88
C ARG A 44 15.89 -22.32 -19.53
N GLU A 45 17.13 -22.65 -19.14
CA GLU A 45 18.38 -22.10 -19.69
C GLU A 45 18.47 -22.26 -21.21
N ALA A 46 18.04 -23.39 -21.77
CA ALA A 46 18.04 -23.63 -23.21
C ALA A 46 17.09 -22.73 -24.03
N GLY A 47 16.13 -22.03 -23.39
CA GLY A 47 15.34 -20.99 -24.05
C GLY A 47 14.45 -21.46 -25.21
N GLY A 48 14.05 -22.73 -25.23
CA GLY A 48 13.22 -23.33 -26.29
C GLY A 48 11.71 -23.04 -26.16
N SER A 49 10.91 -23.53 -27.12
CA SER A 49 9.44 -23.38 -27.11
C SER A 49 8.79 -23.93 -25.83
N PHE A 50 9.30 -25.05 -25.31
CA PHE A 50 8.87 -25.64 -24.04
C PHE A 50 9.21 -24.75 -22.84
N GLY A 51 10.40 -24.14 -22.79
CA GLY A 51 10.77 -23.21 -21.71
C GLY A 51 9.94 -21.92 -21.69
N LYS A 52 9.51 -21.43 -22.86
CA LYS A 52 8.57 -20.30 -22.98
C LYS A 52 7.16 -20.66 -22.48
N MET A 53 6.69 -21.87 -22.78
CA MET A 53 5.38 -22.36 -22.31
C MET A 53 5.38 -22.58 -20.79
N GLU A 54 6.42 -23.20 -20.24
CA GLU A 54 6.58 -23.40 -18.80
C GLU A 54 6.65 -22.06 -18.06
N PHE A 55 7.38 -21.07 -18.60
CA PHE A 55 7.41 -19.73 -18.04
C PHE A 55 6.02 -19.07 -18.00
N ALA A 56 5.23 -19.16 -19.07
CA ALA A 56 3.90 -18.58 -19.12
C ALA A 56 2.94 -19.23 -18.10
N HIS A 57 3.02 -20.55 -17.93
CA HIS A 57 2.19 -21.27 -16.94
C HIS A 57 2.59 -20.92 -15.51
N GLU A 58 3.90 -20.88 -15.22
CA GLU A 58 4.39 -20.44 -13.91
C GLU A 58 3.99 -18.99 -13.62
N GLU A 59 4.15 -18.08 -14.57
CA GLU A 59 3.77 -16.68 -14.39
C GLU A 59 2.26 -16.54 -14.12
N GLN A 60 1.42 -17.27 -14.83
CA GLN A 60 -0.02 -17.30 -14.56
C GLN A 60 -0.34 -17.81 -13.15
N TYR A 61 0.33 -18.88 -12.71
CA TYR A 61 0.16 -19.43 -11.37
C TYR A 61 0.56 -18.41 -10.30
N PHE A 62 1.72 -17.78 -10.43
CA PHE A 62 2.19 -16.77 -9.47
C PHE A 62 1.29 -15.54 -9.44
N ARG A 63 0.80 -15.07 -10.60
CA ARG A 63 -0.16 -13.96 -10.64
C ARG A 63 -1.46 -14.30 -9.92
N LYS A 64 -1.99 -15.51 -10.10
CA LYS A 64 -3.18 -15.98 -9.37
C LYS A 64 -2.92 -16.03 -7.86
N LEU A 65 -1.81 -16.64 -7.45
CA LEU A 65 -1.44 -16.74 -6.04
C LEU A 65 -1.28 -15.35 -5.38
N GLN A 66 -0.62 -14.41 -6.06
CA GLN A 66 -0.50 -13.02 -5.59
C GLN A 66 -1.87 -12.36 -5.48
N SER A 67 -2.75 -12.53 -6.47
CA SER A 67 -4.10 -11.96 -6.41
C SER A 67 -4.93 -12.53 -5.26
N GLU A 68 -4.81 -13.84 -4.98
CA GLU A 68 -5.48 -14.49 -3.85
C GLU A 68 -4.96 -13.99 -2.50
N GLN A 69 -3.64 -13.81 -2.37
CA GLN A 69 -3.04 -13.26 -1.16
C GLN A 69 -3.53 -11.83 -0.90
N LEU A 70 -3.54 -10.98 -1.94
CA LEU A 70 -4.04 -9.61 -1.83
C LEU A 70 -5.53 -9.58 -1.49
N ALA A 71 -6.34 -10.48 -2.08
CA ALA A 71 -7.75 -10.60 -1.76
C ALA A 71 -7.96 -10.97 -0.28
N LYS A 72 -7.23 -11.95 0.24
CA LYS A 72 -7.28 -12.36 1.66
C LYS A 72 -6.90 -11.23 2.61
N LEU A 73 -5.85 -10.46 2.27
CA LEU A 73 -5.44 -9.30 3.07
C LEU A 73 -6.54 -8.24 3.08
N ARG A 74 -7.14 -7.96 1.93
CA ARG A 74 -8.26 -7.02 1.83
C ARG A 74 -9.45 -7.47 2.69
N THR A 75 -9.87 -8.73 2.58
CA THR A 75 -11.02 -9.23 3.34
C THR A 75 -10.76 -9.16 4.85
N HIS A 76 -9.55 -9.50 5.29
CA HIS A 76 -9.16 -9.39 6.70
C HIS A 76 -9.23 -7.95 7.21
N LEU A 77 -8.72 -6.99 6.42
CA LEU A 77 -8.81 -5.56 6.78
C LEU A 77 -10.27 -5.07 6.80
N ASP A 78 -11.10 -5.50 5.84
CA ASP A 78 -12.53 -5.15 5.82
C ASP A 78 -13.26 -5.71 7.06
N GLU A 79 -12.90 -6.93 7.50
CA GLU A 79 -13.42 -7.54 8.74
C GLU A 79 -12.97 -6.78 10.00
N GLU A 80 -11.70 -6.39 10.09
CA GLU A 80 -11.16 -5.59 11.20
C GLU A 80 -11.83 -4.22 11.30
N VAL A 81 -12.03 -3.54 10.16
CA VAL A 81 -12.74 -2.25 10.11
C VAL A 81 -14.16 -2.41 10.64
N SER A 82 -14.89 -3.41 10.13
CA SER A 82 -16.25 -3.70 10.60
C SER A 82 -16.28 -4.00 12.10
N HIS A 83 -15.32 -4.78 12.60
CA HIS A 83 -15.22 -5.09 14.02
C HIS A 83 -15.05 -3.82 14.87
N HIS A 84 -14.12 -2.95 14.51
CA HIS A 84 -13.89 -1.70 15.23
C HIS A 84 -15.05 -0.72 15.12
N GLU A 85 -15.76 -0.67 13.98
CA GLU A 85 -16.99 0.11 13.86
C GLU A 85 -18.07 -0.36 14.86
N HIS A 86 -18.23 -1.68 15.02
CA HIS A 86 -19.14 -2.25 16.00
C HIS A 86 -18.71 -1.92 17.44
N GLU A 87 -17.42 -2.01 17.76
CA GLU A 87 -16.91 -1.64 19.09
C GLU A 87 -17.15 -0.16 19.40
N ILE A 88 -16.90 0.73 18.44
CA ILE A 88 -17.18 2.16 18.57
C ILE A 88 -18.66 2.40 18.84
N ALA A 89 -19.56 1.74 18.09
CA ALA A 89 -21.00 1.87 18.30
C ALA A 89 -21.41 1.43 19.73
N ARG A 90 -20.85 0.31 20.22
CA ARG A 90 -21.11 -0.19 21.58
C ARG A 90 -20.58 0.76 22.66
N HIS A 91 -19.40 1.33 22.46
CA HIS A 91 -18.84 2.33 23.37
C HIS A 91 -19.68 3.62 23.36
N GLN A 92 -20.14 4.07 22.19
CA GLN A 92 -21.01 5.24 22.09
C GLN A 92 -22.33 5.04 22.82
N GLU A 93 -22.92 3.85 22.72
CA GLU A 93 -24.14 3.49 23.46
C GLU A 93 -23.89 3.55 24.98
N ALA A 94 -22.76 3.01 25.46
CA ALA A 94 -22.39 3.08 26.86
C ALA A 94 -22.20 4.52 27.36
N ILE A 95 -21.52 5.36 26.58
CA ILE A 95 -21.35 6.79 26.86
C ILE A 95 -22.71 7.47 26.99
N ASN A 96 -23.64 7.21 26.07
CA ASN A 96 -24.99 7.79 26.10
C ASN A 96 -25.77 7.35 27.34
N ARG A 97 -25.68 6.07 27.73
CA ARG A 97 -26.29 5.56 28.98
C ARG A 97 -25.73 6.29 30.21
N HIS A 98 -24.42 6.51 30.26
CA HIS A 98 -23.78 7.22 31.37
C HIS A 98 -24.17 8.71 31.41
N LYS A 99 -24.21 9.38 30.25
CA LYS A 99 -24.71 10.76 30.15
C LYS A 99 -26.12 10.90 30.71
N GLY A 100 -27.05 10.02 30.31
CA GLY A 100 -28.41 10.02 30.85
C GLY A 100 -28.49 9.78 32.37
N ARG A 101 -27.61 8.95 32.94
CA ARG A 101 -27.51 8.77 34.40
C ARG A 101 -27.03 10.05 35.10
N ILE A 102 -26.03 10.72 34.53
CA ILE A 102 -25.51 11.99 35.06
C ILE A 102 -26.62 13.06 35.06
N ASP A 103 -27.39 13.16 33.98
CA ASP A 103 -28.47 14.15 33.88
C ASP A 103 -29.58 13.90 34.91
N LYS A 104 -29.97 12.63 35.13
CA LYS A 104 -30.91 12.24 36.19
C LYS A 104 -30.40 12.61 37.59
N LEU A 105 -29.12 12.36 37.87
CA LEU A 105 -28.51 12.72 39.15
C LEU A 105 -28.48 14.23 39.35
N LYS A 106 -28.18 15.00 38.30
CA LYS A 106 -28.23 16.48 38.34
C LYS A 106 -29.64 17.00 38.63
N GLU A 107 -30.67 16.40 38.03
CA GLU A 107 -32.06 16.79 38.28
C GLU A 107 -32.48 16.50 39.73
N GLN A 108 -32.07 15.34 40.27
CA GLN A 108 -32.31 15.00 41.67
C GLN A 108 -31.62 15.96 42.63
N GLN A 109 -30.38 16.37 42.34
CA GLN A 109 -29.66 17.36 43.14
C GLN A 109 -30.38 18.71 43.15
N LYS A 110 -30.91 19.17 42.02
CA LYS A 110 -31.69 20.43 41.95
C LYS A 110 -32.95 20.37 42.81
N LYS A 111 -33.71 19.27 42.74
CA LYS A 111 -34.92 19.05 43.56
C LYS A 111 -34.64 18.98 45.06
N GLN A 112 -33.40 18.69 45.48
CA GLN A 112 -32.99 18.69 46.89
C GLN A 112 -32.51 20.07 47.36
N GLN A 113 -32.26 21.02 46.45
CA GLN A 113 -31.78 22.37 46.73
C GLN A 113 -32.91 23.42 46.70
N GLU A 114 -34.09 23.04 46.22
CA GLU A 114 -35.35 23.79 46.30
C GLU A 114 -36.15 23.36 47.54
#